data_AF-A0A6F9B9U9-F1
#
_entry.id   AF-A0A6F9B9U9-F1
#
_cell.length_a   1.000
_cell.length_b   1.000
_cell.length_c   1.000
_cell.angle_alpha   90.00
_cell.angle_beta   90.00
_cell.angle_gamma   90.00
#
_symmetry.space_group_name_H-M   'P 1'
#
loop_
_entity.id
_entity.type
_entity.pdbx_description
1 polymer ?
#
loop_
_entity_poly.entity_id
_entity_poly.type
_entity_poly.pdbx_seq_one_letter_code
_entity_poly.pdbx_strand_id
1 'polypeptide(L)' 'MKAYDDFENSVNQGTPVLGTLASTPELRTPPKTIAVVGAGIGGTATAYFLRQEFGAVVKIDVFEPGTGRLAT' A
#
# COMPACT_ATOMS: atom_id res chain seq x y z
N MET A 1 26.74 19.83 31.99
CA MET A 1 26.71 18.72 31.00
C MET A 1 25.78 17.62 31.52
N LYS A 2 24.49 17.95 31.67
CA LYS A 2 23.43 17.07 32.20
C LYS A 2 22.11 17.25 31.43
N ALA A 3 21.91 18.46 30.88
CA ALA A 3 20.78 18.78 30.02
C ALA A 3 20.76 18.03 28.67
N TYR A 4 21.91 17.53 28.19
CA TYR A 4 21.97 16.75 26.94
C TYR A 4 21.41 15.34 27.15
N ASP A 5 21.74 14.71 28.27
CA ASP A 5 21.29 13.35 28.61
C ASP A 5 19.79 13.30 28.93
N ASP A 6 19.25 14.36 29.53
CA ASP A 6 17.82 14.46 29.87
C ASP A 6 16.94 14.55 28.58
N PHE A 7 17.46 15.07 27.46
CA PHE A 7 16.76 15.13 26.17
C PHE A 7 16.66 13.75 25.50
N GLU A 8 17.76 12.98 25.46
CA GLU A 8 17.74 11.62 24.90
C GLU A 8 16.83 10.68 25.70
N ASN A 9 16.69 10.88 27.01
CA ASN A 9 15.84 10.05 27.85
C ASN A 9 14.33 10.35 27.69
N SER A 10 13.97 11.56 27.20
CA SER A 10 12.59 11.92 26.86
C SER A 10 12.13 11.37 25.52
N VAL A 11 13.04 11.20 24.55
CA VAL A 11 12.71 10.68 23.20
C VAL A 11 12.39 9.19 23.25
N ASN A 12 12.95 8.45 24.21
CA ASN A 12 12.74 7.01 24.37
C ASN A 12 11.48 6.64 25.17
N GLN A 13 10.70 7.63 25.64
CA GLN A 13 9.46 7.38 26.36
C GLN A 13 8.25 7.54 25.43
N GLY A 14 7.95 6.43 24.76
CA GLY A 14 6.65 6.05 24.18
C GLY A 14 5.69 7.16 23.77
N THR A 15 5.76 7.56 22.50
CA THR A 15 4.66 8.24 21.80
C THR A 15 4.18 7.36 20.65
N PRO A 16 2.87 7.07 20.52
CA PRO A 16 2.36 6.35 19.37
C PRO A 16 2.38 7.32 18.19
N VAL A 17 3.25 7.07 17.22
CA VAL A 17 3.29 7.85 15.98
C VAL A 17 2.00 7.64 15.21
N LEU A 18 1.12 8.65 15.23
CA LEU A 18 0.03 8.77 14.28
C LEU A 18 0.63 8.89 12.88
N GLY A 19 0.36 7.88 12.04
CA GLY A 19 0.51 7.97 10.59
C GLY A 19 1.95 7.91 10.08
N THR A 20 2.61 6.76 10.17
CA THR A 20 3.71 6.44 9.26
C THR A 20 3.46 5.03 8.72
N LEU A 21 3.03 4.94 7.46
CA LEU A 21 3.16 3.70 6.70
C LEU A 21 4.65 3.54 6.42
N ALA A 22 5.38 2.95 7.38
CA ALA A 22 6.78 2.61 7.21
C ALA A 22 6.86 1.54 6.11
N SER A 23 7.12 1.96 4.87
CA SER A 23 7.62 1.06 3.85
C SER A 23 9.10 0.82 4.14
N THR A 24 9.39 -0.07 5.07
CA THR A 24 10.73 -0.64 5.20
C THR A 24 11.05 -1.30 3.85
N PRO A 25 12.15 -0.92 3.17
CA PRO A 25 12.62 -1.58 1.96
C PRO A 25 13.33 -2.88 2.37
N GLU A 26 12.68 -3.71 3.19
CA GLU A 26 12.92 -5.13 3.04
C GLU A 26 12.58 -5.45 1.58
N LEU A 27 13.42 -6.23 0.91
CA LEU A 27 13.14 -6.76 -0.42
C LEU A 27 11.87 -7.60 -0.34
N ARG A 28 10.72 -6.93 -0.35
CA ARG A 28 9.40 -7.53 -0.32
C ARG A 28 9.31 -8.22 -1.66
N THR A 29 9.44 -9.54 -1.62
CA THR A 29 9.11 -10.38 -2.76
C THR A 29 7.76 -9.90 -3.30
N PRO A 30 7.63 -9.73 -4.63
CA PRO A 30 6.40 -9.20 -5.20
C PRO A 30 5.22 -10.07 -4.74
N PRO A 31 4.06 -9.46 -4.44
CA PRO A 31 2.90 -10.19 -3.98
C PRO A 31 2.52 -11.24 -5.02
N LYS A 32 2.26 -12.49 -4.61
CA LYS A 32 1.83 -13.53 -5.55
C LYS A 32 0.45 -13.25 -6.15
N THR A 33 -0.38 -12.48 -5.43
CA THR A 33 -1.75 -12.18 -5.84
C THR A 33 -2.15 -10.78 -5.34
N ILE A 34 -2.89 -10.05 -6.18
CA ILE A 34 -3.49 -8.76 -5.88
C ILE A 34 -4.98 -8.84 -6.22
N ALA A 35 -5.82 -8.34 -5.30
CA ALA A 35 -7.25 -8.18 -5.52
C ALA A 35 -7.57 -6.70 -5.76
N VAL A 36 -8.23 -6.40 -6.87
CA VAL A 36 -8.79 -5.07 -7.19
C VAL A 36 -10.30 -5.14 -6.97
N VAL A 37 -10.84 -4.31 -6.08
CA VAL A 37 -12.27 -4.25 -5.79
C VAL A 37 -12.89 -3.04 -6.51
N GLY A 38 -13.86 -3.32 -7.37
CA GLY A 38 -14.48 -2.38 -8.32
C GLY A 38 -13.85 -2.50 -9.71
N ALA A 39 -14.67 -2.68 -10.75
CA ALA A 39 -14.25 -2.75 -12.17
C ALA A 39 -14.66 -1.50 -12.98
N GLY A 40 -14.97 -0.39 -12.31
CA GLY A 40 -15.08 0.92 -12.95
C GLY A 40 -13.75 1.42 -13.53
N ILE A 41 -13.71 2.66 -14.01
CA ILE A 41 -12.52 3.22 -14.68
C ILE A 41 -11.26 3.16 -13.80
N GLY A 42 -11.39 3.48 -12.51
CA GLY A 42 -10.27 3.43 -11.57
C GLY A 42 -9.75 2.01 -11.35
N GLY A 43 -10.65 1.03 -11.21
CA GLY A 43 -10.29 -0.37 -11.00
C GLY A 43 -9.65 -1.01 -12.22
N THR A 44 -10.22 -0.77 -13.41
CA THR A 44 -9.65 -1.26 -14.67
C THR A 44 -8.31 -0.59 -14.98
N ALA A 45 -8.18 0.72 -14.78
CA ALA A 45 -6.90 1.42 -14.93
C ALA A 45 -5.84 0.92 -13.94
N THR A 46 -6.25 0.61 -12.70
CA THR A 46 -5.37 0.03 -11.69
C THR A 46 -4.90 -1.36 -12.11
N ALA A 47 -5.80 -2.24 -12.53
CA ALA A 47 -5.46 -3.58 -13.00
C ALA A 47 -4.54 -3.54 -14.23
N TYR A 48 -4.79 -2.61 -15.16
CA TYR A 48 -3.93 -2.36 -16.31
C TYR A 48 -2.52 -1.96 -15.88
N PHE A 49 -2.40 -0.96 -15.00
CA PHE A 49 -1.10 -0.51 -14.53
C PHE A 49 -0.34 -1.60 -13.77
N LEU A 50 -1.00 -2.32 -12.86
CA LEU A 50 -0.39 -3.43 -12.11
C LEU A 50 0.11 -4.55 -13.02
N ARG A 51 -0.59 -4.80 -14.15
CA ARG A 51 -0.12 -5.78 -15.13
C ARG A 51 1.16 -5.32 -15.83
N GLN A 52 1.32 -4.02 -16.09
CA GLN A 52 2.56 -3.47 -16.65
C GLN A 52 3.71 -3.55 -15.64
N GLU A 53 3.43 -3.21 -14.38
CA GLU A 53 4.44 -3.18 -13.31
C GLU A 53 4.96 -4.58 -12.96
N PHE A 54 4.04 -5.54 -12.77
CA PHE A 54 4.37 -6.87 -12.24
C PHE A 54 4.41 -7.97 -13.30
N GLY A 55 4.00 -7.68 -14.54
CA GLY A 55 3.94 -8.68 -15.60
C GLY A 55 3.00 -9.86 -15.29
N ALA A 56 3.31 -11.03 -15.84
CA ALA A 56 2.47 -12.23 -15.69
C ALA A 56 2.74 -13.02 -14.39
N VAL A 57 3.76 -12.65 -13.61
CA VAL A 57 4.17 -13.41 -12.41
C VAL A 57 3.27 -13.15 -11.20
N VAL A 58 2.44 -12.10 -11.26
CA VAL A 58 1.46 -11.77 -10.22
C VAL A 58 0.07 -12.02 -10.76
N LYS A 59 -0.73 -12.79 -10.01
CA LYS A 59 -2.16 -12.95 -10.29
C LYS A 59 -2.89 -11.67 -9.90
N ILE A 60 -3.68 -11.12 -10.82
CA ILE A 60 -4.49 -9.92 -10.57
C ILE A 60 -5.95 -10.32 -10.77
N ASP A 61 -6.70 -10.38 -9.67
CA ASP A 61 -8.13 -10.65 -9.67
C ASP A 61 -8.90 -9.33 -9.53
N VAL A 62 -9.85 -9.08 -10.44
CA VAL A 62 -10.72 -7.90 -10.39
C VAL A 62 -12.13 -8.35 -10.03
N PHE A 63 -12.70 -7.77 -8.98
CA PHE A 63 -14.04 -8.12 -8.49
C PHE A 63 -14.98 -6.93 -8.66
N GLU A 64 -16.17 -7.18 -9.19
CA GLU A 64 -17.21 -6.16 -9.35
C GLU A 64 -18.59 -6.78 -9.08
N PRO A 65 -19.32 -6.30 -8.07
CA PRO A 65 -20.65 -6.83 -7.75
C PRO A 65 -21.76 -6.37 -8.70
N GLY A 66 -21.55 -5.32 -9.52
CA GLY A 66 -22.59 -4.76 -10.38
C GLY A 66 -22.05 -4.04 -11.61
N THR A 67 -22.73 -2.98 -12.05
CA THR A 67 -22.27 -2.15 -13.16
C THR A 67 -21.57 -0.91 -12.63
N GLY A 68 -20.42 -0.57 -13.25
CA GLY A 68 -19.71 0.66 -12.96
C GLY A 68 -20.46 1.91 -13.46
N ARG A 69 -19.98 3.10 -13.08
CA ARG A 69 -20.57 4.38 -13.53
C ARG A 69 -20.33 4.69 -15.01
N LEU A 70 -19.40 3.99 -15.64
CA LEU A 70 -19.31 3.92 -17.10
C LEU A 70 -20.17 2.75 -17.56
N ALA A 71 -21.44 3.03 -17.84
CA ALA A 71 -22.39 2.11 -18.44
C ALA A 71 -23.03 2.83 -19.62
N THR A 72 -22.90 2.28 -20.83
CA THR A 72 -23.52 2.79 -22.06
C THR A 72 -24.92 2.25 -22.23
#